data_AF-A0A956CT57-F1
#
_entry.id   AF-A0A956CT57-F1
#
_cell.length_a   1.000
_cell.length_b   1.000
_cell.length_c   1.000
_cell.angle_alpha   90.00
_cell.angle_beta   90.00
_cell.angle_gamma   90.00
#
_symmetry.space_group_name_H-M   'P 1'
#
loop_
_entity.id
_entity.type
_entity.pdbx_description
1 polymer ?
#
loop_
_entity_poly.entity_id
_entity_poly.type
_entity_poly.pdbx_seq_one_letter_code
_entity_poly.pdbx_strand_id
1 'polypeptide(L)'
;MKWVILGAVVLAAILWLAARSREGGRRPASAADLRRKLQKLTHDAAVAERLVEAEMKRHPDLAEREILRRVIRRLERDRGR
;
A
#
# COMPACT_ATOMS: atom_id res chain seq x y z
N MET A 1 6.36 34.51 9.85
CA MET A 1 6.99 33.44 10.66
C MET A 1 6.18 32.13 10.75
N LYS A 2 4.87 32.07 10.43
CA LYS A 2 4.07 30.82 10.52
C LYS A 2 4.35 29.78 9.41
N TRP A 3 4.71 30.22 8.21
CA TRP A 3 4.92 29.33 7.04
C TRP A 3 6.21 28.51 7.10
N VAL A 4 7.21 28.97 7.86
CA VAL A 4 8.50 28.28 8.00
C VAL A 4 8.36 27.02 8.85
N ILE A 5 7.47 27.05 9.84
CA ILE A 5 7.21 25.92 10.75
C ILE A 5 6.50 24.79 10.01
N LEU A 6 5.49 25.12 9.18
CA LEU A 6 4.82 24.16 8.31
C LEU A 6 5.79 23.51 7.32
N GLY A 7 6.68 24.30 6.71
CA GLY A 7 7.73 23.78 5.82
C GLY A 7 8.67 22.80 6.52
N ALA A 8 9.09 23.11 7.75
CA ALA A 8 9.99 22.26 8.54
C ALA A 8 9.34 20.92 8.95
N VAL A 9 8.06 20.92 9.31
CA VAL A 9 7.34 19.68 9.67
C VAL A 9 7.18 18.76 8.47
N VAL A 10 6.85 19.31 7.30
CA VAL A 10 6.73 18.53 6.06
C VAL A 10 8.09 17.98 5.64
N LEU A 11 9.15 18.78 5.72
CA LEU A 11 10.51 18.33 5.40
C LEU A 11 10.98 17.21 6.34
N ALA A 12 10.68 17.32 7.64
CA ALA A 12 11.00 16.31 8.64
C ALA A 12 10.22 15.01 8.40
N ALA A 13 8.96 15.08 7.98
CA ALA A 13 8.16 13.90 7.64
C ALA A 13 8.72 13.17 6.40
N ILE A 14 9.17 13.92 5.38
CA ILE A 14 9.79 13.36 4.18
C ILE A 14 11.14 12.71 4.52
N LEU A 15 11.96 13.37 5.33
CA LEU A 15 13.26 12.84 5.76
C LEU A 15 13.09 11.62 6.66
N TRP A 16 12.10 11.60 7.56
CA TRP A 16 11.77 10.44 8.37
C TRP A 16 11.28 9.26 7.52
N LEU A 17 10.47 9.53 6.50
CA LEU A 17 10.02 8.52 5.54
C LEU A 17 11.17 7.95 4.70
N ALA A 18 12.10 8.81 4.27
CA ALA A 18 13.28 8.43 3.50
C ALA A 18 14.30 7.66 4.35
N ALA A 19 14.54 8.09 5.60
CA ALA A 19 15.42 7.40 6.55
C ALA A 19 14.88 6.01 6.90
N ARG A 20 13.55 5.89 7.11
CA ARG A 20 12.90 4.58 7.33
C ARG A 20 12.96 3.65 6.11
N SER A 21 13.18 4.20 4.92
CA SER A 21 13.38 3.41 3.70
C SER A 21 14.83 2.93 3.51
N ARG A 22 15.80 3.41 4.29
CA ARG A 22 17.23 3.16 4.07
C ARG A 22 17.80 2.03 4.94
N GLU A 23 17.13 1.67 6.04
CA GLU A 23 17.54 0.54 6.91
C GLU A 23 17.05 -0.83 6.43
N GLY A 24 16.27 -0.87 5.34
CA GLY A 24 15.70 -2.09 4.79
C GLY A 24 16.45 -2.62 3.58
N GLY A 25 17.43 -3.51 3.80
CA GLY A 25 17.83 -4.53 2.81
C GLY A 25 16.69 -5.50 2.41
N ARG A 26 15.45 -5.23 2.83
CA ARG A 26 14.20 -5.77 2.30
C ARG A 26 13.48 -4.65 1.56
N ARG A 27 13.59 -4.66 0.23
CA ARG A 27 12.88 -3.73 -0.65
C ARG A 27 11.41 -3.62 -0.20
N PRO A 28 10.88 -2.41 0.06
CA PRO A 28 9.46 -2.24 0.32
C PRO A 28 8.72 -2.81 -0.88
N ALA A 29 7.92 -3.87 -0.67
CA ALA A 29 7.13 -4.48 -1.75
C ALA A 29 6.38 -3.36 -2.48
N SER A 30 6.73 -3.17 -3.74
CA SER A 30 6.15 -2.15 -4.59
C SER A 30 4.68 -2.48 -4.82
N ALA A 31 3.87 -1.51 -5.24
CA ALA A 31 2.49 -1.78 -5.63
C ALA A 31 2.40 -2.91 -6.68
N ALA A 32 3.40 -2.97 -7.58
CA ALA A 32 3.58 -4.07 -8.53
C ALA A 32 3.79 -5.45 -7.87
N ASP A 33 4.61 -5.53 -6.82
CA ASP A 33 4.84 -6.78 -6.08
C ASP A 33 3.56 -7.24 -5.36
N LEU A 34 2.81 -6.29 -4.79
CA LEU A 34 1.53 -6.56 -4.15
C LEU A 34 0.47 -7.00 -5.16
N ARG A 35 0.41 -6.37 -6.34
CA ARG A 35 -0.45 -6.84 -7.46
C ARG A 35 -0.10 -8.27 -7.87
N ARG A 36 1.19 -8.58 -8.05
CA ARG A 36 1.64 -9.96 -8.36
C ARG A 36 1.26 -10.94 -7.26
N LYS A 37 1.42 -10.57 -5.99
CA LYS A 37 1.01 -11.40 -4.85
C LYS A 37 -0.50 -11.63 -4.85
N LEU A 38 -1.30 -10.59 -5.11
CA LEU A 38 -2.75 -10.67 -5.19
C LEU A 38 -3.21 -11.58 -6.33
N GLN A 39 -2.60 -11.48 -7.51
CA GLN A 39 -2.86 -12.37 -8.64
C GLN A 39 -2.55 -13.83 -8.30
N LYS A 40 -1.41 -14.10 -7.64
CA LYS A 40 -1.08 -15.45 -7.16
C LYS A 40 -2.09 -15.96 -6.13
N LEU A 41 -2.61 -15.08 -5.28
CA LEU A 41 -3.63 -15.42 -4.28
C LEU A 41 -5.03 -15.60 -4.85
N THR A 42 -5.32 -15.12 -6.05
CA THR A 42 -6.64 -15.26 -6.69
C THR A 42 -6.62 -16.27 -7.83
N HIS A 43 -5.42 -16.64 -8.30
CA HIS A 43 -5.18 -17.43 -9.53
C HIS A 43 -5.81 -16.83 -10.79
N ASP A 44 -6.38 -15.64 -10.71
CA ASP A 44 -7.09 -14.96 -11.79
C ASP A 44 -6.83 -13.45 -11.70
N ALA A 45 -6.30 -12.88 -12.77
CA ALA A 45 -5.95 -11.47 -12.82
C ALA A 45 -7.17 -10.54 -12.85
N ALA A 46 -8.26 -10.95 -13.51
CA ALA A 46 -9.48 -10.17 -13.59
C ALA A 46 -10.19 -10.12 -12.23
N VAL A 47 -10.20 -11.24 -11.49
CA VAL A 47 -10.72 -11.28 -10.12
C VAL A 47 -9.90 -10.39 -9.19
N ALA A 48 -8.56 -10.42 -9.31
CA ALA A 48 -7.68 -9.53 -8.54
C ALA A 48 -8.00 -8.05 -8.78
N GLU A 49 -8.15 -7.63 -10.04
CA GLU A 49 -8.46 -6.23 -10.37
C GLU A 49 -9.84 -5.82 -9.86
N ARG A 50 -10.87 -6.65 -10.04
CA ARG A 50 -12.21 -6.35 -9.53
C ARG A 50 -12.25 -6.17 -8.02
N LEU A 51 -11.45 -6.93 -7.27
CA LEU A 51 -11.34 -6.78 -5.81
C LEU A 51 -10.67 -5.46 -5.42
N VAL A 52 -9.64 -5.05 -6.15
CA VAL A 52 -8.95 -3.78 -5.92
C VAL A 52 -9.87 -2.61 -6.27
N GLU A 53 -10.54 -2.65 -7.42
CA GLU A 53 -11.50 -1.61 -7.81
C GLU A 53 -12.67 -1.48 -6.83
N ALA A 54 -13.22 -2.62 -6.38
CA ALA A 54 -14.30 -2.62 -5.40
C ALA A 54 -13.88 -1.98 -4.08
N GLU A 55 -12.62 -2.20 -3.65
CA GLU A 55 -12.08 -1.64 -2.42
C GLU A 55 -11.66 -0.17 -2.60
N MET A 56 -11.16 0.22 -3.77
CA MET A 56 -10.86 1.60 -4.13
C MET A 56 -12.11 2.46 -4.19
N LYS A 57 -13.22 1.91 -4.71
CA LYS A 57 -14.52 2.58 -4.72
C LYS A 57 -15.08 2.80 -3.31
N ARG A 58 -14.79 1.89 -2.37
CA ARG A 58 -15.19 2.03 -0.95
C ARG A 58 -14.30 3.02 -0.19
N HIS A 59 -13.05 3.17 -0.63
CA HIS A 59 -12.03 3.96 0.04
C HIS A 59 -11.23 4.80 -0.96
N PRO A 60 -11.85 5.84 -1.56
CA PRO A 60 -11.19 6.66 -2.59
C PRO A 60 -9.98 7.43 -2.05
N ASP A 61 -9.94 7.71 -0.75
CA ASP A 61 -8.86 8.45 -0.09
C ASP A 61 -7.62 7.59 0.23
N LEU A 62 -7.70 6.26 0.04
CA LEU A 62 -6.58 5.37 0.33
C LEU A 62 -5.64 5.23 -0.85
N ALA A 63 -4.34 5.25 -0.56
CA ALA A 63 -3.33 4.91 -1.55
C ALA A 63 -3.50 3.45 -2.03
N GLU A 64 -3.28 3.21 -3.33
CA GLU A 64 -3.39 1.89 -3.98
C GLU A 64 -2.65 0.79 -3.19
N ARG A 65 -1.47 1.13 -2.64
CA ARG A 65 -0.66 0.21 -1.84
C ARG A 65 -1.37 -0.30 -0.58
N GLU A 66 -2.11 0.57 0.11
CA GLU A 66 -2.87 0.16 1.30
C GLU A 66 -4.14 -0.60 0.93
N ILE A 67 -4.76 -0.25 -0.19
CA ILE A 67 -5.87 -1.03 -0.75
C ILE A 67 -5.41 -2.47 -1.02
N LEU A 68 -4.32 -2.63 -1.77
CA LEU A 68 -3.74 -3.93 -2.08
C LEU A 68 -3.41 -4.73 -0.81
N ARG A 69 -2.82 -4.11 0.21
CA ARG A 69 -2.54 -4.76 1.50
C ARG A 69 -3.80 -5.20 2.24
N ARG A 70 -4.88 -4.42 2.22
CA ARG A 70 -6.16 -4.81 2.85
C ARG A 70 -6.75 -6.02 2.15
N VAL A 71 -6.83 -5.98 0.82
CA VAL A 71 -7.39 -7.07 0.01
C VAL A 71 -6.60 -8.36 0.23
N ILE A 72 -5.26 -8.29 0.19
CA ILE A 72 -4.38 -9.44 0.45
C ILE A 72 -4.61 -10.00 1.86
N ARG A 73 -4.60 -9.15 2.90
CA ARG A 73 -4.83 -9.59 4.29
C ARG A 73 -6.23 -10.19 4.51
N ARG A 74 -7.20 -9.80 3.69
CA ARG A 74 -8.55 -10.36 3.73
C ARG A 74 -8.57 -11.75 3.11
N LEU A 75 -8.00 -11.90 1.91
CA LEU A 75 -7.87 -13.20 1.23
C LEU A 75 -7.04 -14.21 2.02
N GLU A 76 -5.94 -13.78 2.66
CA GLU A 76 -5.13 -14.64 3.51
C GLU A 76 -5.90 -15.14 4.74
N ARG A 77 -6.79 -14.30 5.32
CA ARG A 77 -7.66 -14.70 6.43
C ARG A 77 -8.77 -15.66 6.01
N ASP A 78 -9.35 -15.46 4.82
CA ASP A 78 -10.41 -16.34 4.31
C ASP A 78 -9.86 -17.72 3.91
N ARG A 79 -8.63 -17.80 3.39
CA ARG A 79 -7.96 -19.07 3.03
C ARG A 79 -7.36 -19.84 4.21
N GLY A 80 -7.11 -19.16 5.33
CA GLY A 80 -6.59 -19.77 6.55
C GLY A 80 -7.66 -20.44 7.42
N ARG A 81 -8.93 -20.38 7.01
CA ARG A 81 -10.06 -21.13 7.56
C ARG A 81 -10.43 -22.27 6.64
#